data_AF-A0A9W7Y515-F1
#
_entry.id   AF-A0A9W7Y515-F1
#
_cell.length_a   1.000
_cell.length_b   1.000
_cell.length_c   1.000
_cell.angle_alpha   90.00
_cell.angle_beta   90.00
_cell.angle_gamma   90.00
#
_symmetry.space_group_name_H-M   'P 1'
#
loop_
_entity.id
_entity.type
_entity.pdbx_description
1 polymer ?
#
loop_
_entity_poly.entity_id
_entity_poly.type
_entity_poly.pdbx_seq_one_letter_code
_entity_poly.pdbx_strand_id
1 'polypeptide(L)'
;MTKTRVSAYEQERLDNIRQNHELLVSLNLVGDAAVTLSSEGAGAPRKIVVARAAARSIGSRDDDAEDDGGWGGGKRRGAPREPSRRSKRLRGEVAEPATKAEEQLVETGDVSGLLAPAEEYFAESVVTSAIRVTGHYGGWVEPGVMERLGLKGSAAEAWESQGGGKFSFADPLGTGKKVHRRSVPGGQSVAKYVASRMLKKNPNAYFYRHTEPGVEQWTGDWTEEETAVFLDLAR
;
A
#
# COMPACT_ATOMS: atom_id res chain seq x y z
N MET A 1 6.62 35.61 38.35
CA MET A 1 6.10 35.18 37.03
C MET A 1 7.18 34.41 36.30
N THR A 2 7.14 33.08 36.35
CA THR A 2 8.14 32.21 35.72
C THR A 2 7.84 32.04 34.24
N LYS A 3 8.69 32.59 33.37
CA LYS A 3 8.61 32.39 31.92
C LYS A 3 8.97 30.93 31.60
N THR A 4 7.97 30.12 31.26
CA THR A 4 8.19 28.74 30.81
C THR A 4 8.99 28.78 29.51
N ARG A 5 10.23 28.28 29.54
CA ARG A 5 11.07 28.17 28.34
C ARG A 5 10.43 27.11 27.43
N VAL A 6 9.96 27.53 26.27
CA VAL A 6 9.42 26.67 25.23
C VAL A 6 10.56 25.79 24.70
N SER A 7 10.33 24.48 24.58
CA SER A 7 11.31 23.52 24.05
C SER A 7 11.66 23.86 22.59
N ALA A 8 12.87 23.53 22.15
CA ALA A 8 13.31 23.74 20.76
C ALA A 8 12.34 23.10 19.74
N TYR A 9 11.82 21.91 20.06
CA TYR A 9 10.80 21.24 19.25
C TYR A 9 9.48 22.03 19.18
N GLU A 10 9.07 22.65 20.28
CA GLU A 10 7.82 23.41 20.30
C GLU A 10 7.97 24.76 19.57
N GLN A 11 9.18 25.33 19.55
CA GLN A 11 9.50 26.48 18.68
C GLN A 11 9.43 26.09 17.20
N GLU A 12 10.10 25.00 16.80
CA GLU A 12 10.07 24.50 15.43
C GLU A 12 8.64 24.16 14.96
N ARG A 13 7.84 23.54 15.84
CA ARG A 13 6.43 23.26 15.58
C ARG A 13 5.62 24.54 15.33
N LEU A 14 5.84 25.59 16.13
CA LEU A 14 5.14 26.87 15.97
C LEU A 14 5.55 27.60 14.69
N ASP A 15 6.83 27.54 14.34
CA ASP A 15 7.34 28.13 13.09
C ASP A 15 6.77 27.41 11.86
N ASN A 16 6.69 26.08 11.89
CA ASN A 16 6.06 25.29 10.83
C ASN A 16 4.56 25.61 10.69
N ILE A 17 3.85 25.80 11.82
CA ILE A 17 2.44 26.22 11.80
C ILE A 17 2.30 27.60 11.14
N ARG A 18 3.20 28.54 11.45
CA ARG A 18 3.20 29.89 10.85
C ARG A 18 3.45 29.84 9.35
N GLN A 19 4.48 29.12 8.90
CA GLN A 19 4.81 28.99 7.48
C GLN A 19 3.67 28.34 6.67
N ASN A 20 3.07 27.28 7.22
CA ASN A 20 1.91 26.65 6.59
C ASN A 20 0.73 27.60 6.49
N HIS A 21 0.50 28.45 7.50
CA HIS A 21 -0.56 29.45 7.45
C HIS A 21 -0.28 30.51 6.37
N GLU A 22 0.95 31.02 6.27
CA GLU A 22 1.35 31.97 5.23
C GLU A 22 1.18 31.39 3.82
N LEU A 23 1.53 30.12 3.63
CA LEU A 23 1.29 29.40 2.37
C LEU A 23 -0.20 29.31 2.05
N LEU A 24 -1.03 28.94 3.03
CA LEU A 24 -2.49 28.84 2.84
C LEU A 24 -3.13 30.19 2.51
N VAL A 25 -2.62 31.29 3.09
CA VAL A 25 -3.05 32.65 2.75
C VAL A 25 -2.58 33.03 1.34
N SER A 26 -1.33 32.73 0.97
CA SER A 26 -0.80 33.01 -0.38
C SER A 26 -1.58 32.29 -1.49
N LEU A 27 -2.14 31.12 -1.17
CA LEU A 27 -2.95 30.31 -2.08
C LEU A 27 -4.44 30.69 -2.05
N ASN A 28 -4.82 31.73 -1.29
CA ASN A 28 -6.19 32.19 -1.12
C ASN A 28 -7.15 31.09 -0.60
N LEU A 29 -6.60 30.09 0.11
CA LEU A 29 -7.35 28.93 0.63
C LEU A 29 -7.97 29.20 2.01
N VAL A 30 -7.55 30.26 2.68
CA VAL A 30 -8.11 30.72 3.96
C VAL A 30 -8.59 32.16 3.75
N GLY A 31 -9.91 32.33 3.60
CA GLY A 31 -10.55 33.64 3.69
C GLY A 31 -10.68 34.11 5.14
N ASP A 32 -10.97 35.40 5.34
CA ASP A 32 -11.01 36.18 6.60
C ASP A 32 -11.80 35.62 7.80
N ALA A 33 -12.35 34.40 7.72
CA ALA A 33 -13.09 33.75 8.80
C ALA A 33 -12.21 33.05 9.86
N ALA A 34 -10.91 33.38 9.95
CA ALA A 34 -10.01 32.85 10.99
C ALA A 34 -9.52 33.91 11.99
N VAL A 35 -10.12 35.11 12.00
CA VAL A 35 -9.91 36.08 13.08
C VAL A 35 -10.92 35.83 14.19
N THR A 36 -10.62 34.90 15.10
CA THR A 36 -10.98 34.97 16.53
C THR A 36 -10.41 33.79 17.29
N LEU A 37 -9.09 33.75 17.48
CA LEU A 37 -8.49 32.99 18.58
C LEU A 37 -7.30 33.76 19.13
N SER A 38 -7.58 34.87 19.83
CA SER A 38 -6.79 35.31 20.98
C SER A 38 -7.57 36.28 21.87
N SER A 39 -7.66 35.87 23.14
CA SER A 39 -7.72 36.68 24.38
C SER A 39 -8.89 37.64 24.59
N GLU A 40 -9.85 37.27 25.45
CA GLU A 40 -10.01 37.77 26.84
C GLU A 40 -11.42 37.46 27.40
N GLY A 41 -11.52 37.14 28.71
CA GLY A 41 -12.74 37.37 29.49
C GLY A 41 -13.38 36.16 30.16
N ALA A 42 -13.33 36.16 31.49
CA ALA A 42 -13.87 35.15 32.40
C ALA A 42 -15.40 34.94 32.31
N GLY A 43 -15.84 33.68 32.34
CA GLY A 43 -17.23 33.28 32.51
C GLY A 43 -17.37 31.85 33.03
N ALA A 44 -18.19 31.67 34.07
CA ALA A 44 -18.34 30.51 34.96
C ALA A 44 -18.40 29.10 34.31
N PRO A 45 -18.01 28.03 35.04
CA PRO A 45 -17.88 26.68 34.50
C PRO A 45 -19.25 26.05 34.17
N ARG A 46 -19.52 25.86 32.88
CA ARG A 46 -20.59 24.98 32.42
C ARG A 46 -20.12 23.53 32.53
N LYS A 47 -20.82 22.73 33.33
CA LYS A 47 -20.63 21.28 33.45
C LYS A 47 -20.88 20.64 32.09
N ILE A 48 -19.83 20.21 31.42
CA ILE A 48 -19.90 19.18 30.37
C ILE A 48 -19.52 17.87 31.03
N VAL A 49 -20.48 16.96 31.05
CA VAL A 49 -20.37 15.60 31.58
C VAL A 49 -19.99 14.67 30.42
N VAL A 50 -19.21 13.63 30.75
CA VAL A 50 -19.01 12.34 30.02
C VAL A 50 -17.97 12.39 28.88
N ALA A 51 -16.98 11.49 28.76
CA ALA A 51 -16.48 10.40 29.59
C ALA A 51 -14.98 10.22 29.31
N ARG A 52 -14.22 9.95 30.37
CA ARG A 52 -12.80 9.65 30.35
C ARG A 52 -12.64 8.13 30.12
N ALA A 53 -12.17 7.73 28.94
CA ALA A 53 -11.59 6.40 28.76
C ALA A 53 -10.10 6.49 29.06
N ALA A 54 -9.72 6.27 30.32
CA ALA A 54 -8.33 6.13 30.72
C ALA A 54 -8.14 4.84 31.50
N ALA A 55 -7.09 4.13 31.10
CA ALA A 55 -6.28 3.19 31.87
C ALA A 55 -6.99 1.98 32.51
N ARG A 56 -6.78 0.80 31.91
CA ARG A 56 -6.70 -0.43 32.71
C ARG A 56 -5.26 -0.61 33.15
N SER A 57 -5.10 -0.50 34.45
CA SER A 57 -3.94 -0.80 35.26
C SER A 57 -3.46 -2.23 35.05
N ILE A 58 -2.13 -2.36 34.93
CA ILE A 58 -1.39 -3.58 35.21
C ILE A 58 -1.58 -3.88 36.70
N GLY A 59 -2.16 -5.03 37.00
CA GLY A 59 -2.38 -5.53 38.35
C GLY A 59 -2.16 -7.04 38.34
N SER A 60 -1.09 -7.45 39.01
CA SER A 60 -0.76 -8.81 39.42
C SER A 60 -1.88 -9.45 40.23
N ARG A 61 -2.16 -10.73 40.00
CA ARG A 61 -2.31 -11.75 41.05
C ARG A 61 -2.46 -13.14 40.44
N ASP A 62 -1.68 -14.04 41.00
CA ASP A 62 -1.81 -15.49 40.97
C ASP A 62 -3.20 -15.93 41.47
N ASP A 63 -3.72 -17.02 40.91
CA ASP A 63 -4.26 -18.18 41.63
C ASP A 63 -5.07 -19.08 40.67
N ASP A 64 -4.88 -20.39 40.87
CA ASP A 64 -5.41 -21.54 40.17
C ASP A 64 -6.95 -21.64 40.16
N ALA A 65 -7.54 -22.17 39.07
CA ALA A 65 -8.75 -23.00 39.09
C ALA A 65 -9.04 -23.61 37.70
N GLU A 66 -9.30 -24.92 37.68
CA GLU A 66 -9.76 -25.74 36.56
C GLU A 66 -11.25 -25.52 36.21
N ASP A 67 -11.70 -26.22 35.15
CA ASP A 67 -13.11 -26.51 34.77
C ASP A 67 -13.93 -25.31 34.25
N ASP A 68 -14.92 -25.38 33.37
CA ASP A 68 -15.59 -26.39 32.55
C ASP A 68 -16.51 -25.62 31.56
N GLY A 69 -16.83 -26.24 30.42
CA GLY A 69 -18.06 -26.03 29.62
C GLY A 69 -18.65 -24.62 29.36
N GLY A 70 -18.71 -24.21 28.08
CA GLY A 70 -19.84 -23.38 27.61
C GLY A 70 -19.54 -22.33 26.54
N TRP A 71 -19.35 -22.76 25.29
CA TRP A 71 -19.41 -21.85 24.13
C TRP A 71 -20.86 -21.47 23.79
N GLY A 72 -21.43 -20.54 24.57
CA GLY A 72 -22.77 -19.98 24.39
C GLY A 72 -22.78 -18.50 23.99
N GLY A 73 -21.99 -18.11 22.98
CA GLY A 73 -21.95 -16.72 22.48
C GLY A 73 -23.19 -16.34 21.68
N GLY A 74 -24.23 -15.82 22.35
CA GLY A 74 -25.46 -15.31 21.73
C GLY A 74 -25.20 -14.21 20.69
N LYS A 75 -25.51 -14.50 19.42
CA LYS A 75 -25.55 -13.51 18.33
C LYS A 75 -26.70 -12.52 18.60
N ARG A 76 -26.38 -11.34 19.13
CA ARG A 76 -27.30 -10.19 19.09
C ARG A 76 -27.49 -9.80 17.62
N ARG A 77 -28.68 -10.08 17.06
CA ARG A 77 -29.14 -9.61 15.75
C ARG A 77 -29.33 -8.10 15.83
N GLY A 78 -28.31 -7.34 15.46
CA GLY A 78 -28.42 -5.89 15.24
C GLY A 78 -29.20 -5.62 13.95
N ALA A 79 -30.14 -4.67 14.02
CA ALA A 79 -30.90 -4.21 12.87
C ALA A 79 -29.98 -3.73 11.72
N PRO A 80 -30.38 -3.89 10.45
CA PRO A 80 -29.59 -3.48 9.31
C PRO A 80 -29.33 -1.97 9.36
N ARG A 81 -28.05 -1.57 9.42
CA ARG A 81 -27.63 -0.18 9.32
C ARG A 81 -27.68 0.25 7.86
N GLU A 82 -28.37 1.34 7.57
CA GLU A 82 -28.38 1.93 6.23
C GLU A 82 -26.95 2.36 5.81
N PRO A 83 -26.59 2.16 4.54
CA PRO A 83 -25.26 2.49 4.06
C PRO A 83 -25.07 4.02 4.03
N SER A 84 -24.05 4.51 4.75
CA SER A 84 -23.72 5.95 4.79
C SER A 84 -23.14 6.53 3.50
N ARG A 85 -23.08 5.74 2.41
CA ARG A 85 -22.57 6.12 1.08
C ARG A 85 -23.31 5.36 -0.02
N ARG A 86 -23.66 6.05 -1.11
CA ARG A 86 -24.37 5.54 -2.30
C ARG A 86 -23.75 4.30 -2.98
N SER A 87 -22.52 3.90 -2.65
CA SER A 87 -21.82 2.78 -3.29
C SER A 87 -21.51 1.59 -2.38
N LYS A 88 -22.05 1.52 -1.16
CA LYS A 88 -21.91 0.31 -0.33
C LYS A 88 -23.10 -0.62 -0.57
N ARG A 89 -22.88 -1.68 -1.35
CA ARG A 89 -23.76 -2.85 -1.45
C ARG A 89 -24.11 -3.36 -0.06
N LEU A 90 -25.38 -3.74 0.15
CA LEU A 90 -25.81 -4.31 1.41
C LEU A 90 -25.10 -5.65 1.62
N ARG A 91 -24.65 -5.91 2.85
CA ARG A 91 -23.98 -7.16 3.20
C ARG A 91 -24.97 -8.32 3.05
N GLY A 92 -24.89 -9.04 1.94
CA GLY A 92 -25.81 -10.14 1.60
C GLY A 92 -26.30 -10.13 0.14
N GLU A 93 -26.05 -9.06 -0.60
CA GLU A 93 -26.34 -9.01 -2.04
C GLU A 93 -25.28 -9.82 -2.81
N VAL A 94 -25.71 -10.88 -3.48
CA VAL A 94 -24.90 -11.63 -4.44
C VAL A 94 -24.65 -10.71 -5.64
N ALA A 95 -23.41 -10.58 -6.07
CA ALA A 95 -23.10 -9.85 -7.30
C ALA A 95 -23.85 -10.53 -8.46
N GLU A 96 -24.58 -9.75 -9.25
CA GLU A 96 -25.00 -10.18 -10.57
C GLU A 96 -23.75 -10.78 -11.27
N PRO A 97 -23.79 -12.05 -11.68
CA PRO A 97 -22.65 -12.65 -12.36
C PRO A 97 -22.41 -11.84 -13.63
N ALA A 98 -21.15 -11.40 -13.82
CA ALA A 98 -20.73 -10.83 -15.10
C ALA A 98 -21.19 -11.80 -16.20
N THR A 99 -21.90 -11.29 -17.20
CA THR A 99 -22.29 -12.12 -18.34
C THR A 99 -21.01 -12.61 -18.98
N LYS A 100 -20.93 -13.91 -19.30
CA LYS A 100 -19.74 -14.56 -19.88
C LYS A 100 -19.19 -13.86 -21.14
N ALA A 101 -20.00 -13.04 -21.80
CA ALA A 101 -19.60 -12.22 -22.95
C ALA A 101 -18.65 -11.07 -22.57
N GLU A 102 -18.80 -10.45 -21.40
CA GLU A 102 -17.90 -9.38 -20.94
C GLU A 102 -16.57 -9.95 -20.43
N GLU A 103 -16.59 -11.14 -19.81
CA GLU A 103 -15.36 -11.83 -19.40
C GLU A 103 -14.57 -12.38 -20.61
N GLN A 104 -15.24 -12.87 -21.65
CA GLN A 104 -14.56 -13.36 -22.87
C GLN A 104 -13.87 -12.26 -23.69
N LEU A 105 -14.41 -11.04 -23.73
CA LEU A 105 -13.81 -9.92 -24.45
C LEU A 105 -12.47 -9.45 -23.84
N VAL A 106 -12.32 -9.59 -22.52
CA VAL A 106 -11.05 -9.26 -21.83
C VAL A 106 -10.01 -10.36 -22.05
N GLU A 107 -10.45 -11.61 -22.25
CA GLU A 107 -9.57 -12.78 -22.38
C GLU A 107 -9.05 -12.99 -23.81
N THR A 108 -9.76 -12.51 -24.83
CA THR A 108 -9.34 -12.66 -26.25
C THR A 108 -8.50 -11.49 -26.78
N GLY A 109 -8.41 -10.37 -26.06
CA GLY A 109 -7.59 -9.21 -26.47
C GLY A 109 -8.04 -8.55 -27.78
N ASP A 110 -9.18 -8.95 -28.35
CA ASP A 110 -9.65 -8.46 -29.63
C ASP A 110 -10.47 -7.18 -29.43
N VAL A 111 -9.76 -6.13 -28.99
CA VAL A 111 -10.27 -4.76 -28.86
C VAL A 111 -10.18 -4.01 -30.19
N SER A 112 -9.81 -4.72 -31.27
CA SER A 112 -9.45 -4.20 -32.60
C SER A 112 -10.57 -3.43 -33.31
N GLY A 113 -11.81 -3.50 -32.81
CA GLY A 113 -12.95 -2.70 -33.29
C GLY A 113 -13.49 -1.66 -32.31
N LEU A 114 -12.95 -1.57 -31.09
CA LEU A 114 -13.41 -0.66 -30.04
C LEU A 114 -12.47 0.54 -29.85
N LEU A 115 -11.18 0.38 -30.18
CA LEU A 115 -10.16 1.41 -30.11
C LEU A 115 -9.51 1.57 -31.48
N ALA A 116 -9.41 2.81 -31.96
CA ALA A 116 -8.68 3.07 -33.20
C ALA A 116 -7.17 2.82 -33.00
N PRO A 117 -6.47 2.34 -34.05
CA PRO A 117 -5.04 2.05 -33.97
C PRO A 117 -4.22 3.32 -33.70
N ALA A 118 -3.07 3.16 -33.04
CA ALA A 118 -2.20 4.28 -32.71
C ALA A 118 -1.73 5.06 -33.96
N GLU A 119 -1.59 4.35 -35.07
CA GLU A 119 -1.25 4.87 -36.39
C GLU A 119 -2.27 5.90 -36.94
N GLU A 120 -3.52 5.88 -36.45
CA GLU A 120 -4.56 6.82 -36.86
C GLU A 120 -4.50 8.15 -36.08
N TYR A 121 -4.02 8.12 -34.83
CA TYR A 121 -3.99 9.29 -33.96
C TYR A 121 -2.63 9.98 -33.85
N PHE A 122 -1.54 9.25 -34.03
CA PHE A 122 -0.19 9.76 -33.86
C PHE A 122 0.53 9.92 -35.20
N ALA A 123 1.37 10.95 -35.30
CA ALA A 123 2.21 11.15 -36.48
C ALA A 123 3.18 9.97 -36.67
N GLU A 124 3.57 9.69 -37.92
CA GLU A 124 4.46 8.57 -38.27
C GLU A 124 5.82 8.62 -37.52
N SER A 125 6.33 9.82 -37.25
CA SER A 125 7.54 10.03 -36.45
C SER A 125 7.40 9.57 -35.00
N VAL A 126 6.21 9.74 -34.41
CA VAL A 126 5.90 9.31 -33.04
C VAL A 126 5.71 7.80 -33.01
N VAL A 127 4.99 7.22 -33.98
CA VAL A 127 4.76 5.77 -34.06
C VAL A 127 6.08 5.02 -34.25
N THR A 128 7.00 5.55 -35.05
CA THR A 128 8.31 4.93 -35.31
C THR A 128 9.23 4.99 -34.10
N SER A 129 9.14 6.07 -33.30
CA SER A 129 9.93 6.24 -32.08
C SER A 129 9.29 5.61 -30.82
N ALA A 130 8.06 5.10 -30.94
CA ALA A 130 7.34 4.53 -29.82
C ALA A 130 7.88 3.15 -29.42
N ILE A 131 8.05 2.96 -28.10
CA ILE A 131 8.37 1.67 -27.51
C ILE A 131 7.12 0.80 -27.55
N ARG A 132 7.19 -0.34 -28.25
CA ARG A 132 6.09 -1.31 -28.33
C ARG A 132 6.25 -2.35 -27.24
N VAL A 133 5.24 -2.48 -26.37
CA VAL A 133 5.24 -3.45 -25.27
C VAL A 133 4.18 -4.53 -25.55
N THR A 134 4.56 -5.80 -25.49
CA THR A 134 3.70 -6.96 -25.78
C THR A 134 2.75 -7.32 -24.63
N GLY A 135 2.84 -6.61 -23.50
CA GLY A 135 2.12 -6.94 -22.25
C GLY A 135 2.70 -8.13 -21.47
N HIS A 136 3.66 -8.86 -22.03
CA HIS A 136 4.32 -9.98 -21.37
C HIS A 136 5.78 -9.63 -21.06
N TYR A 137 6.14 -9.69 -19.78
CA TYR A 137 7.52 -9.50 -19.34
C TYR A 137 8.30 -10.81 -19.47
N GLY A 138 9.25 -10.85 -20.43
CA GLY A 138 10.18 -11.97 -20.63
C GLY A 138 11.56 -11.75 -20.02
N GLY A 139 11.80 -10.60 -19.37
CA GLY A 139 13.10 -10.23 -18.83
C GLY A 139 13.50 -11.05 -17.60
N TRP A 140 14.81 -11.05 -17.35
CA TRP A 140 15.41 -11.58 -16.13
C TRP A 140 16.19 -10.49 -15.40
N VAL A 141 16.84 -10.85 -14.31
CA VAL A 141 17.69 -9.94 -13.56
C VAL A 141 18.94 -9.59 -14.37
N GLU A 142 19.42 -8.36 -14.22
CA GLU A 142 20.66 -7.90 -14.82
C GLU A 142 21.86 -8.80 -14.39
N PRO A 143 22.74 -9.22 -15.32
CA PRO A 143 23.81 -10.18 -15.01
C PRO A 143 24.76 -9.78 -13.88
N GLY A 144 25.11 -8.49 -13.74
CA GLY A 144 25.96 -8.00 -12.65
C GLY A 144 25.29 -8.10 -11.27
N VAL A 145 23.98 -7.84 -11.17
CA VAL A 145 23.19 -8.09 -9.96
C VAL A 145 23.14 -9.59 -9.66
N MET A 146 23.03 -10.44 -10.69
CA MET A 146 23.01 -11.88 -10.50
C MET A 146 24.32 -12.40 -9.92
N GLU A 147 25.46 -11.94 -10.42
CA GLU A 147 26.78 -12.32 -9.91
C GLU A 147 26.96 -11.86 -8.45
N ARG A 148 26.63 -10.60 -8.15
CA ARG A 148 26.75 -10.04 -6.80
C ARG A 148 25.89 -10.77 -5.77
N LEU A 149 24.68 -11.17 -6.14
CA LEU A 149 23.72 -11.82 -5.24
C LEU A 149 23.72 -13.35 -5.33
N GLY A 150 24.52 -13.94 -6.23
CA GLY A 150 24.56 -15.37 -6.48
C GLY A 150 23.24 -15.94 -7.02
N LEU A 151 22.56 -15.19 -7.89
CA LEU A 151 21.31 -15.60 -8.54
C LEU A 151 21.60 -16.48 -9.75
N LYS A 152 20.65 -17.36 -10.10
CA LYS A 152 20.79 -18.30 -11.21
C LYS A 152 20.44 -17.68 -12.57
N GLY A 153 21.01 -18.26 -13.62
CA GLY A 153 20.93 -17.85 -15.02
C GLY A 153 19.50 -17.69 -15.54
N SER A 154 18.59 -18.52 -15.03
CA SER A 154 17.22 -18.58 -15.49
C SER A 154 16.22 -18.85 -14.36
N ALA A 155 14.94 -18.58 -14.66
CA ALA A 155 13.83 -18.89 -13.77
C ALA A 155 13.73 -20.37 -13.41
N ALA A 156 13.96 -21.25 -14.39
CA ALA A 156 13.93 -22.70 -14.20
C ALA A 156 15.04 -23.14 -13.24
N GLU A 157 16.28 -22.70 -13.47
CA GLU A 157 17.42 -23.04 -12.61
C GLU A 157 17.28 -22.49 -11.18
N ALA A 158 16.78 -21.26 -11.04
CA ALA A 158 16.51 -20.65 -9.74
C ALA A 158 15.48 -21.48 -8.96
N TRP A 159 14.41 -21.91 -9.63
CA TRP A 159 13.36 -22.72 -9.03
C TRP A 159 13.86 -24.11 -8.62
N GLU A 160 14.52 -24.83 -9.53
CA GLU A 160 15.02 -26.19 -9.29
C GLU A 160 16.08 -26.24 -8.17
N SER A 161 16.99 -25.28 -8.15
CA SER A 161 18.09 -25.28 -7.18
C SER A 161 17.69 -24.80 -5.78
N GLN A 162 16.69 -23.92 -5.66
CA GLN A 162 16.35 -23.24 -4.39
C GLN A 162 14.95 -23.60 -3.86
N GLY A 163 14.12 -24.29 -4.63
CA GLY A 163 12.71 -24.51 -4.30
C GLY A 163 12.10 -25.70 -5.01
N GLY A 164 12.56 -26.91 -4.69
CA GLY A 164 12.03 -28.19 -5.16
C GLY A 164 10.60 -28.52 -4.69
N GLY A 165 9.64 -27.66 -5.00
CA GLY A 165 8.21 -27.85 -4.74
C GLY A 165 7.36 -27.43 -5.95
N LYS A 166 6.06 -27.73 -5.90
CA LYS A 166 5.11 -27.31 -6.93
C LYS A 166 4.71 -25.86 -6.67
N PHE A 167 5.08 -24.94 -7.57
CA PHE A 167 4.59 -23.57 -7.52
C PHE A 167 3.06 -23.58 -7.54
N SER A 168 2.44 -22.87 -6.61
CA SER A 168 1.01 -22.60 -6.66
C SER A 168 0.75 -21.14 -6.28
N PHE A 169 -0.23 -20.52 -6.92
CA PHE A 169 -0.58 -19.14 -6.60
C PHE A 169 -1.03 -18.97 -5.14
N ALA A 170 -1.60 -20.03 -4.55
CA ALA A 170 -2.03 -20.06 -3.15
C ALA A 170 -0.88 -20.22 -2.15
N ASP A 171 0.24 -20.82 -2.58
CA ASP A 171 1.45 -21.01 -1.80
C ASP A 171 2.68 -20.74 -2.67
N PRO A 172 2.98 -19.45 -2.89
CA PRO A 172 4.08 -19.03 -3.75
C PRO A 172 5.44 -19.41 -3.15
N LEU A 173 5.52 -19.69 -1.85
CA LEU A 173 6.76 -20.09 -1.17
C LEU A 173 7.00 -21.61 -1.19
N GLY A 174 5.98 -22.41 -1.53
CA GLY A 174 6.02 -23.87 -1.52
C GLY A 174 6.16 -24.48 -0.12
N THR A 175 5.65 -23.79 0.92
CA THR A 175 5.80 -24.22 2.33
C THR A 175 4.60 -25.00 2.88
N GLY A 176 3.55 -25.17 2.08
CA GLY A 176 2.26 -25.77 2.46
C GLY A 176 1.43 -24.92 3.42
N LYS A 177 1.88 -23.71 3.77
CA LYS A 177 1.28 -22.84 4.79
C LYS A 177 0.94 -21.48 4.20
N LYS A 178 -0.30 -21.03 4.40
CA LYS A 178 -0.70 -19.66 4.05
C LYS A 178 -0.05 -18.66 5.00
N VAL A 179 0.56 -17.62 4.45
CA VAL A 179 1.11 -16.51 5.23
C VAL A 179 -0.05 -15.65 5.74
N HIS A 180 -0.16 -15.51 7.06
CA HIS A 180 -1.18 -14.67 7.68
C HIS A 180 -0.64 -13.26 7.94
N ARG A 181 -1.52 -12.25 7.91
CA ARG A 181 -1.12 -10.85 8.21
C ARG A 181 -0.45 -10.70 9.59
N ARG A 182 -0.83 -11.54 10.57
CA ARG A 182 -0.23 -11.57 11.92
C ARG A 182 1.22 -12.07 11.95
N SER A 183 1.65 -12.84 10.95
CA SER A 183 3.03 -13.35 10.85
C SER A 183 3.96 -12.41 10.08
N VAL A 184 3.46 -11.27 9.61
CA VAL A 184 4.22 -10.28 8.84
C VAL A 184 4.71 -9.18 9.78
N PRO A 185 5.97 -8.73 9.66
CA PRO A 185 6.47 -7.58 10.42
C PRO A 185 5.59 -6.34 10.24
N GLY A 186 5.45 -5.56 11.31
CA GLY A 186 4.70 -4.31 11.29
C GLY A 186 5.17 -3.39 10.16
N GLY A 187 4.22 -2.80 9.42
CA GLY A 187 4.52 -1.91 8.29
C GLY A 187 4.71 -2.61 6.93
N GLN A 188 4.82 -3.94 6.88
CA GLN A 188 4.90 -4.66 5.61
C GLN A 188 3.55 -5.25 5.19
N SER A 189 3.29 -5.24 3.88
CA SER A 189 2.20 -6.03 3.30
C SER A 189 2.59 -7.49 3.20
N VAL A 190 1.61 -8.40 3.22
CA VAL A 190 1.84 -9.84 2.99
C VAL A 190 2.58 -10.07 1.67
N ALA A 191 2.24 -9.31 0.63
CA ALA A 191 2.89 -9.39 -0.68
C ALA A 191 4.36 -8.95 -0.63
N LYS A 192 4.69 -7.83 0.02
CA LYS A 192 6.10 -7.40 0.21
C LYS A 192 6.90 -8.45 0.98
N TYR A 193 6.31 -9.04 2.02
CA TYR A 193 6.97 -10.07 2.82
C TYR A 193 7.18 -11.39 2.07
N VAL A 194 6.20 -11.82 1.27
CA VAL A 194 6.35 -13.00 0.42
C VAL A 194 7.43 -12.76 -0.62
N ALA A 195 7.39 -11.61 -1.30
CA ALA A 195 8.40 -11.23 -2.30
C ALA A 195 9.82 -11.18 -1.72
N SER A 196 10.01 -10.69 -0.49
CA SER A 196 11.34 -10.62 0.12
C SER A 196 11.97 -12.01 0.32
N ARG A 197 11.15 -13.05 0.52
CA ARG A 197 11.57 -14.44 0.62
C ARG A 197 11.82 -15.13 -0.73
N MET A 198 11.49 -14.46 -1.83
CA MET A 198 11.60 -15.01 -3.17
C MET A 198 12.91 -14.66 -3.88
N LEU A 199 13.78 -13.81 -3.30
CA LEU A 199 15.00 -13.32 -3.95
C LEU A 199 15.78 -14.42 -4.69
N LYS A 200 16.01 -15.58 -4.06
CA LYS A 200 16.75 -16.68 -4.68
C LYS A 200 15.93 -17.63 -5.56
N LYS A 201 14.61 -17.72 -5.32
CA LYS A 201 13.70 -18.67 -6.02
C LYS A 201 13.07 -18.06 -7.27
N ASN A 202 12.63 -16.81 -7.14
CA ASN A 202 12.01 -15.99 -8.16
C ASN A 202 12.42 -14.54 -7.90
N PRO A 203 13.61 -14.12 -8.36
CA PRO A 203 14.08 -12.77 -8.16
C PRO A 203 13.19 -11.72 -8.83
N ASN A 204 12.53 -12.03 -9.96
CA ASN A 204 11.58 -11.11 -10.58
C ASN A 204 10.45 -10.73 -9.60
N ALA A 205 9.93 -11.69 -8.83
CA ALA A 205 8.92 -11.41 -7.81
C ALA A 205 9.46 -10.54 -6.66
N TYR A 206 10.76 -10.64 -6.35
CA TYR A 206 11.43 -9.77 -5.38
C TYR A 206 11.57 -8.35 -5.93
N PHE A 207 12.20 -8.19 -7.10
CA PHE A 207 12.51 -6.89 -7.68
C PHE A 207 11.28 -6.08 -8.12
N TYR A 208 10.14 -6.73 -8.33
CA TYR A 208 8.87 -6.03 -8.55
C TYR A 208 8.43 -5.17 -7.35
N ARG A 209 8.96 -5.44 -6.15
CA ARG A 209 8.52 -4.75 -4.91
C ARG A 209 9.67 -4.19 -4.07
N HIS A 210 10.89 -4.59 -4.37
CA HIS A 210 12.08 -4.29 -3.60
C HIS A 210 13.22 -3.87 -4.52
N THR A 211 14.05 -2.96 -4.04
CA THR A 211 15.37 -2.66 -4.60
C THR A 211 16.36 -3.77 -4.23
N GLU A 212 17.54 -3.73 -4.82
CA GLU A 212 18.64 -4.60 -4.41
C GLU A 212 18.87 -4.54 -2.88
N PRO A 213 19.13 -5.68 -2.21
CA PRO A 213 19.42 -5.69 -0.78
C PRO A 213 20.52 -4.69 -0.40
N GLY A 214 20.23 -3.79 0.54
CA GLY A 214 21.15 -2.75 0.97
C GLY A 214 21.05 -1.43 0.20
N VAL A 215 20.28 -1.40 -0.89
CA VAL A 215 19.96 -0.17 -1.62
C VAL A 215 18.66 0.41 -1.08
N GLU A 216 18.67 1.70 -0.75
CA GLU A 216 17.50 2.42 -0.29
C GLU A 216 16.43 2.50 -1.39
N GLN A 217 15.15 2.35 -1.00
CA GLN A 217 14.05 2.51 -1.97
C GLN A 217 13.92 3.99 -2.32
N TRP A 218 14.27 4.34 -3.56
CA TRP A 218 14.00 5.67 -4.09
C TRP A 218 12.49 5.85 -4.30
N THR A 219 11.94 6.94 -3.75
CA THR A 219 10.53 7.32 -3.92
C THR A 219 10.37 8.68 -4.60
N GLY A 220 11.44 9.22 -5.18
CA GLY A 220 11.42 10.48 -5.92
C GLY A 220 11.07 10.28 -7.39
N ASP A 221 11.00 11.39 -8.11
CA ASP A 221 10.84 11.39 -9.56
C ASP A 221 12.10 10.84 -10.25
N TRP A 222 11.92 10.41 -11.49
CA TRP A 222 13.04 9.94 -12.32
C TRP A 222 13.85 11.13 -12.80
N THR A 223 15.17 10.99 -12.72
CA THR A 223 16.11 11.95 -13.29
C THR A 223 16.12 11.85 -14.82
N GLU A 224 16.64 12.89 -15.49
CA GLU A 224 16.78 12.89 -16.95
C GLU A 224 17.74 11.77 -17.40
N GLU A 225 18.77 11.50 -16.62
CA GLU A 225 19.73 10.42 -16.86
C GLU A 225 19.08 9.04 -16.76
N GLU A 226 18.28 8.79 -15.72
CA GLU A 226 17.54 7.52 -15.56
C GLU A 226 16.52 7.32 -16.70
N THR A 227 15.85 8.41 -17.10
CA THR A 227 14.91 8.39 -18.22
C THR A 227 15.62 8.02 -19.52
N ALA A 228 16.80 8.59 -19.77
CA ALA A 228 17.60 8.27 -20.96
C ALA A 228 18.06 6.80 -20.97
N VAL A 229 18.54 6.29 -19.83
CA VAL A 229 18.95 4.88 -19.69
C VAL A 229 17.77 3.94 -19.95
N PHE A 230 16.58 4.27 -19.44
CA PHE A 230 15.39 3.47 -19.69
C PHE A 230 14.99 3.46 -21.17
N LEU A 231 14.99 4.62 -21.83
CA LEU A 231 14.66 4.70 -23.24
C LEU A 231 15.66 3.96 -24.13
N ASP A 232 16.93 3.89 -23.74
CA ASP A 232 17.95 3.10 -24.43
C ASP A 232 17.71 1.59 -24.25
N LEU A 233 17.37 1.15 -23.03
CA LEU A 233 17.09 -0.26 -22.72
C LEU A 233 15.76 -0.77 -23.27
N ALA A 234 14.77 0.12 -23.43
CA ALA A 234 13.42 -0.25 -23.80
C ALA A 234 13.16 -0.25 -25.31
N ARG A 235 14.11 0.27 -26.11
CA ARG A 235 14.06 0.22 -27.58
C ARG A 235 14.43 -1.16 -28.10
#